data_AF-D7BT45-F1
#
_entry.id   AF-D7BT45-F1
#
_cell.length_a   1.000
_cell.length_b   1.000
_cell.length_c   1.000
_cell.angle_alpha   90.00
_cell.angle_beta   90.00
_cell.angle_gamma   90.00
#
_symmetry.space_group_name_H-M   'P 1'
#
loop_
_entity.id
_entity.type
_entity.pdbx_description
1 polymer ?
#
loop_
_entity_poly.entity_id
_entity_poly.type
_entity_poly.pdbx_seq_one_letter_code
_entity_poly.pdbx_strand_id
1 'polypeptide(L)'
;MLGGGGFRMPLVYRALLDDSGDAAGRCTELVLFDTDRGRLDAIGAVLAEQAAGRPGAPAVRATTDLDDALRGADFIFSAIRVGGLAGRARDERVPLAEGVLGQETVGAGGVLYGLRTLPVALEIAERIAAVAPDAWVINFTNPAGMVTEAMQRVLGDRVIGICDSPVGLCRRAARALGADPGRASYDYVGLNHLGWLRGVIVDGRDRLPELMADTAALESFEEGKLFGAPWLRALGALPNEYLHYYYFNREAVSAIRQAPATRGEFLRDQQAGFYAEAAAAGTAEGAAGAGALELWERTRMEREATYMAESREASGGWQRDSCDLDGGGYDRIALAIMRAIARDERATLILNVRNRTAVPGLDADAVVEVPCLVDAGGARPLAAGPVAPDQLGLMLTLKAVERATIAAATSHGPAARAAALRALAVHPLVDSVNVASRILDASGALSAS
;
A
#
# COMPACT_ATOMS: atom_id res chain seq x y z
N MET A 1 -2.08 10.42 -12.61
CA MET A 1 -1.35 9.33 -11.91
C MET A 1 0.09 9.76 -11.69
N LEU A 2 0.48 10.01 -10.45
CA LEU A 2 1.86 10.27 -10.07
C LEU A 2 2.57 8.93 -9.82
N GLY A 3 3.75 8.73 -10.42
CA GLY A 3 4.39 7.41 -10.52
C GLY A 3 3.78 6.57 -11.66
N GLY A 4 3.34 7.22 -12.74
CA GLY A 4 2.68 6.61 -13.90
C GLY A 4 3.57 5.66 -14.70
N GLY A 5 4.89 5.74 -14.56
CA GLY A 5 5.84 4.75 -15.08
C GLY A 5 5.96 3.51 -14.20
N GLY A 6 5.16 3.40 -13.14
CA GLY A 6 5.19 2.29 -12.20
C GLY A 6 4.56 1.00 -12.74
N PHE A 7 5.13 -0.13 -12.34
CA PHE A 7 4.77 -1.47 -12.82
C PHE A 7 3.30 -1.87 -12.52
N ARG A 8 2.65 -1.21 -11.55
CA ARG A 8 1.25 -1.45 -11.15
C ARG A 8 0.24 -0.63 -11.96
N MET A 9 0.67 0.41 -12.67
CA MET A 9 -0.24 1.30 -13.42
C MET A 9 -1.17 0.56 -14.40
N PRO A 10 -0.73 -0.48 -15.14
CA PRO A 10 -1.62 -1.15 -16.08
C PRO A 10 -2.80 -1.91 -15.44
N LEU A 11 -2.77 -2.23 -14.14
CA LEU A 11 -3.97 -2.76 -13.46
C LEU A 11 -5.00 -1.66 -13.16
N VAL A 12 -4.54 -0.45 -12.79
CA VAL A 12 -5.44 0.71 -12.62
C VAL A 12 -6.12 1.05 -13.94
N TYR A 13 -5.36 1.03 -15.03
CA TYR A 13 -5.91 1.34 -16.35
C TYR A 13 -6.95 0.32 -16.79
N ARG A 14 -6.74 -0.99 -16.55
CA ARG A 14 -7.78 -2.00 -16.76
C ARG A 14 -9.06 -1.70 -16.01
N ALA A 15 -8.97 -1.32 -14.73
CA ALA A 15 -10.15 -0.96 -13.96
C ALA A 15 -10.89 0.24 -14.58
N LEU A 16 -10.17 1.24 -15.10
CA LEU A 16 -10.78 2.37 -15.83
C LEU A 16 -11.43 1.92 -17.16
N LEU A 17 -10.81 0.97 -17.87
CA LEU A 17 -11.37 0.39 -19.10
C LEU A 17 -12.62 -0.45 -18.84
N ASP A 18 -12.66 -1.14 -17.69
CA ASP A 18 -13.77 -1.99 -17.26
C ASP A 18 -14.87 -1.21 -16.50
N ASP A 19 -14.67 0.10 -16.28
CA ASP A 19 -15.65 0.99 -15.67
C ASP A 19 -16.87 1.12 -16.56
N SER A 20 -17.87 0.30 -16.25
CA SER A 20 -19.19 0.26 -16.84
C SER A 20 -20.14 1.02 -15.92
N GLY A 21 -20.77 2.07 -16.45
CA GLY A 21 -21.62 2.98 -15.67
C GLY A 21 -22.07 4.16 -16.51
N ASP A 22 -22.69 5.15 -15.87
CA ASP A 22 -23.04 6.43 -16.52
C ASP A 22 -21.80 7.03 -17.17
N ALA A 23 -21.94 7.52 -18.41
CA ALA A 23 -20.87 8.24 -19.09
C ALA A 23 -20.49 9.52 -18.34
N ALA A 24 -21.44 10.14 -17.63
CA ALA A 24 -21.17 11.25 -16.73
C ALA A 24 -20.33 10.77 -15.54
N GLY A 25 -19.21 11.44 -15.28
CA GLY A 25 -18.29 11.08 -14.21
C GLY A 25 -17.38 9.88 -14.52
N ARG A 26 -17.26 9.46 -15.79
CA ARG A 26 -16.17 8.56 -16.24
C ARG A 26 -14.89 9.32 -16.47
N CYS A 27 -13.77 8.65 -16.20
CA CYS A 27 -12.46 9.15 -16.60
C CYS A 27 -12.39 9.22 -18.13
N THR A 28 -12.22 10.41 -18.67
CA THR A 28 -12.08 10.65 -20.12
C THR A 28 -10.62 10.83 -20.53
N GLU A 29 -9.77 11.28 -19.60
CA GLU A 29 -8.34 11.48 -19.79
C GLU A 29 -7.58 10.94 -18.58
N LEU A 30 -6.51 10.21 -18.85
CA LEU A 30 -5.54 9.75 -17.88
C LEU A 30 -4.17 10.36 -18.19
N VAL A 31 -3.68 11.20 -17.27
CA VAL A 31 -2.34 11.78 -17.35
C VAL A 31 -1.37 10.97 -16.49
N LEU A 32 -0.31 10.45 -17.12
CA LEU A 32 0.79 9.75 -16.46
C LEU A 32 1.92 10.74 -16.16
N PHE A 33 2.33 10.81 -14.90
CA PHE A 33 3.51 11.57 -14.47
C PHE A 33 4.55 10.65 -13.85
N ASP A 34 5.79 10.76 -14.30
CA ASP A 34 6.95 10.12 -13.70
C ASP A 34 8.20 10.98 -13.98
N THR A 35 9.23 10.81 -13.18
CA THR A 35 10.53 11.46 -13.45
C THR A 35 11.35 10.69 -14.49
N ASP A 36 10.98 9.45 -14.78
CA ASP A 36 11.64 8.59 -15.76
C ASP A 36 10.81 8.46 -17.05
N ARG A 37 11.28 9.12 -18.12
CA ARG A 37 10.62 9.09 -19.41
C ARG A 37 10.58 7.69 -20.04
N GLY A 38 11.65 6.91 -19.90
CA GLY A 38 11.72 5.57 -20.47
C GLY A 38 10.68 4.64 -19.85
N ARG A 39 10.44 4.77 -18.54
CA ARG A 39 9.35 4.05 -17.87
C ARG A 39 7.97 4.50 -18.32
N LEU A 40 7.76 5.80 -18.51
CA LEU A 40 6.49 6.31 -19.06
C LEU A 40 6.21 5.74 -20.44
N ASP A 41 7.22 5.71 -21.32
CA ASP A 41 7.06 5.18 -22.68
C ASP A 41 6.77 3.67 -22.65
N ALA A 42 7.48 2.90 -21.82
CA ALA A 42 7.24 1.47 -21.66
C ALA A 42 5.83 1.14 -21.13
N ILE A 43 5.39 1.83 -20.07
CA ILE A 43 4.03 1.64 -19.55
C ILE A 43 2.99 2.16 -20.54
N GLY A 44 3.24 3.27 -21.22
CA GLY A 44 2.37 3.81 -22.27
C GLY A 44 2.10 2.80 -23.38
N ALA A 45 3.12 2.06 -23.82
CA ALA A 45 2.97 0.97 -24.80
C ALA A 45 2.04 -0.14 -24.29
N VAL A 46 2.20 -0.57 -23.03
CA VAL A 46 1.29 -1.55 -22.40
C VAL A 46 -0.15 -1.04 -22.38
N LEU A 47 -0.37 0.23 -22.01
CA LEU A 47 -1.73 0.80 -21.94
C LEU A 47 -2.36 0.93 -23.33
N ALA A 48 -1.57 1.28 -24.35
CA ALA A 48 -2.05 1.35 -25.74
C ALA A 48 -2.56 -0.01 -26.23
N GLU A 49 -1.82 -1.10 -25.95
CA GLU A 49 -2.26 -2.46 -26.28
C GLU A 49 -3.51 -2.88 -25.49
N GLN A 50 -3.66 -2.47 -24.22
CA GLN A 50 -4.88 -2.73 -23.43
C GLN A 50 -6.11 -1.99 -23.96
N ALA A 51 -5.92 -0.79 -24.50
CA ALA A 51 -6.99 0.05 -25.05
C ALA A 51 -7.42 -0.39 -26.45
N ALA A 52 -6.58 -1.16 -27.16
CA ALA A 52 -6.85 -1.55 -28.54
C ALA A 52 -8.21 -2.25 -28.68
N GLY A 53 -9.07 -1.71 -29.54
CA GLY A 53 -10.41 -2.27 -29.78
C GLY A 53 -11.43 -2.03 -28.67
N ARG A 54 -11.14 -1.16 -27.67
CA ARG A 54 -12.08 -0.80 -26.59
C ARG A 54 -12.63 0.61 -26.78
N PRO A 55 -13.87 0.78 -27.26
CA PRO A 55 -14.50 2.09 -27.39
C PRO A 55 -14.66 2.78 -26.03
N GLY A 56 -14.39 4.08 -25.97
CA GLY A 56 -14.52 4.86 -24.73
C GLY A 56 -13.39 4.63 -23.73
N ALA A 57 -12.25 4.07 -24.16
CA ALA A 57 -11.03 4.07 -23.37
C ALA A 57 -10.59 5.53 -23.08
N PRO A 58 -10.17 5.85 -21.83
CA PRO A 58 -9.65 7.17 -21.51
C PRO A 58 -8.45 7.52 -22.39
N ALA A 59 -8.38 8.75 -22.88
CA ALA A 59 -7.20 9.23 -23.61
C ALA A 59 -6.00 9.23 -22.66
N VAL A 60 -4.88 8.63 -23.07
CA VAL A 60 -3.66 8.56 -22.25
C VAL A 60 -2.64 9.56 -22.78
N ARG A 61 -2.11 10.41 -21.89
CA ARG A 61 -0.90 11.21 -22.18
C ARG A 61 0.11 11.07 -21.04
N ALA A 62 1.38 11.27 -21.36
CA ALA A 62 2.48 11.18 -20.41
C ALA A 62 3.30 12.48 -20.39
N THR A 63 3.73 12.89 -19.20
CA THR A 63 4.53 14.10 -18.97
C THR A 63 5.52 13.88 -17.83
N THR A 64 6.62 14.61 -17.85
CA THR A 64 7.60 14.67 -16.75
C THR A 64 7.52 16.00 -15.99
N ASP A 65 6.55 16.86 -16.34
CA ASP A 65 6.27 18.10 -15.64
C ASP A 65 5.10 17.89 -14.68
N LEU A 66 5.33 18.16 -13.39
CA LEU A 66 4.34 17.90 -12.34
C LEU A 66 3.13 18.84 -12.46
N ASP A 67 3.34 20.12 -12.75
CA ASP A 67 2.25 21.09 -12.84
C ASP A 67 1.37 20.80 -14.06
N ASP A 68 1.98 20.41 -15.18
CA ASP A 68 1.27 19.94 -16.37
C ASP A 68 0.44 18.69 -16.06
N ALA A 69 0.95 17.77 -15.24
CA ALA A 69 0.21 16.58 -14.85
C ALA A 69 -0.99 16.86 -13.93
N LEU A 70 -0.89 17.91 -13.10
CA LEU A 70 -1.88 18.27 -12.11
C LEU A 70 -3.01 19.14 -12.67
N ARG A 71 -2.72 20.01 -13.64
CA ARG A 71 -3.66 21.01 -14.14
C ARG A 71 -4.94 20.38 -14.68
N GLY A 72 -6.07 20.78 -14.11
CA GLY A 72 -7.40 20.31 -14.51
C GLY A 72 -7.78 18.91 -14.02
N ALA A 73 -6.98 18.29 -13.15
CA ALA A 73 -7.31 16.97 -12.61
C ALA A 73 -8.44 17.04 -11.56
N ASP A 74 -9.43 16.16 -11.69
CA ASP A 74 -10.45 15.93 -10.66
C ASP A 74 -9.97 14.92 -9.59
N PHE A 75 -9.17 13.93 -10.03
CA PHE A 75 -8.59 12.89 -9.18
C PHE A 75 -7.09 12.74 -9.44
N ILE A 76 -6.33 12.65 -8.37
CA ILE A 76 -4.88 12.46 -8.38
C ILE A 76 -4.56 11.18 -7.63
N PHE A 77 -4.19 10.16 -8.38
CA PHE A 77 -3.66 8.91 -7.84
C PHE A 77 -2.16 9.07 -7.60
N SER A 78 -1.70 8.90 -6.36
CA SER A 78 -0.27 8.97 -6.02
C SER A 78 0.27 7.59 -5.72
N ALA A 79 1.18 7.08 -6.56
CA ALA A 79 1.83 5.78 -6.42
C ALA A 79 3.35 5.89 -6.64
N ILE A 80 3.95 7.00 -6.22
CA ILE A 80 5.39 7.24 -6.34
C ILE A 80 6.19 6.31 -5.41
N ARG A 81 7.44 6.05 -5.79
CA ARG A 81 8.45 5.39 -4.95
C ARG A 81 9.76 6.15 -5.02
N VAL A 82 9.98 7.05 -4.06
CA VAL A 82 11.20 7.85 -4.00
C VAL A 82 12.41 6.95 -3.76
N GLY A 83 13.42 7.06 -4.63
CA GLY A 83 14.60 6.20 -4.66
C GLY A 83 14.40 4.85 -5.39
N GLY A 84 13.20 4.58 -5.91
CA GLY A 84 12.91 3.36 -6.68
C GLY A 84 13.20 2.06 -5.92
N LEU A 85 13.44 0.98 -6.66
CA LEU A 85 13.74 -0.33 -6.08
C LEU A 85 15.16 -0.42 -5.52
N ALA A 86 16.08 0.43 -5.97
CA ALA A 86 17.40 0.56 -5.38
C ALA A 86 17.32 1.12 -3.94
N GLY A 87 16.48 2.13 -3.73
CA GLY A 87 16.15 2.66 -2.41
C GLY A 87 15.57 1.58 -1.50
N ARG A 88 14.55 0.84 -2.00
CA ARG A 88 13.97 -0.29 -1.27
C ARG A 88 15.00 -1.36 -0.88
N ALA A 89 15.86 -1.77 -1.82
CA ALA A 89 16.91 -2.75 -1.54
C ALA A 89 17.85 -2.26 -0.42
N ARG A 90 18.18 -0.97 -0.39
CA ARG A 90 18.95 -0.37 0.72
C ARG A 90 18.16 -0.35 2.02
N ASP A 91 16.89 0.03 1.98
CA ASP A 91 15.98 0.06 3.15
C ASP A 91 15.82 -1.33 3.79
N GLU A 92 15.95 -2.39 3.01
CA GLU A 92 15.93 -3.76 3.50
C GLU A 92 17.33 -4.20 3.99
N ARG A 93 18.40 -3.95 3.21
CA ARG A 93 19.77 -4.41 3.55
C ARG A 93 20.37 -3.74 4.78
N VAL A 94 20.17 -2.44 4.96
CA VAL A 94 20.80 -1.68 6.06
C VAL A 94 20.32 -2.19 7.43
N PRO A 95 19.00 -2.33 7.70
CA PRO A 95 18.53 -2.93 8.95
C PRO A 95 18.95 -4.39 9.13
N LEU A 96 18.93 -5.20 8.06
CA LEU A 96 19.33 -6.62 8.12
C LEU A 96 20.80 -6.80 8.50
N ALA A 97 21.68 -5.91 8.06
CA ALA A 97 23.10 -5.92 8.43
C ALA A 97 23.30 -5.70 9.94
N GLU A 98 22.37 -5.00 10.59
CA GLU A 98 22.35 -4.76 12.03
C GLU A 98 21.54 -5.82 12.80
N GLY A 99 21.07 -6.88 12.13
CA GLY A 99 20.39 -8.00 12.74
C GLY A 99 18.89 -7.79 13.01
N VAL A 100 18.31 -6.69 12.55
CA VAL A 100 16.88 -6.39 12.69
C VAL A 100 16.15 -6.49 11.35
N LEU A 101 14.81 -6.41 11.38
CA LEU A 101 13.98 -6.59 10.20
C LEU A 101 14.25 -5.51 9.13
N GLY A 102 14.60 -5.98 7.92
CA GLY A 102 14.57 -5.19 6.69
C GLY A 102 13.33 -5.51 5.87
N GLN A 103 12.38 -4.56 5.82
CA GLN A 103 11.11 -4.71 5.11
C GLN A 103 10.70 -3.34 4.55
N GLU A 104 9.95 -3.32 3.45
CA GLU A 104 9.59 -2.11 2.71
C GLU A 104 8.86 -1.02 3.53
N THR A 105 7.93 -1.41 4.39
CA THR A 105 6.98 -0.52 5.09
C THR A 105 6.94 -0.74 6.60
N VAL A 106 7.48 -1.86 7.08
CA VAL A 106 7.51 -2.25 8.49
C VAL A 106 8.95 -2.20 9.01
N GLY A 107 9.12 -1.88 10.29
CA GLY A 107 10.45 -1.84 10.89
C GLY A 107 11.26 -0.61 10.47
N ALA A 108 12.57 -0.71 10.65
CA ALA A 108 13.49 0.35 10.28
C ALA A 108 13.43 0.67 8.77
N GLY A 109 13.23 -0.33 7.91
CA GLY A 109 13.11 -0.11 6.47
C GLY A 109 11.93 0.79 6.10
N GLY A 110 10.77 0.59 6.73
CA GLY A 110 9.60 1.48 6.58
C GLY A 110 9.86 2.92 7.04
N VAL A 111 10.60 3.09 8.15
CA VAL A 111 11.00 4.43 8.63
C VAL A 111 11.95 5.11 7.63
N LEU A 112 12.98 4.40 7.15
CA LEU A 112 13.93 4.93 6.17
C LEU A 112 13.24 5.31 4.85
N TYR A 113 12.28 4.49 4.40
CA TYR A 113 11.46 4.79 3.24
C TYR A 113 10.60 6.03 3.46
N GLY A 114 9.98 6.16 4.63
CA GLY A 114 9.24 7.35 5.05
C GLY A 114 10.10 8.62 5.04
N LEU A 115 11.31 8.58 5.62
CA LEU A 115 12.24 9.71 5.65
C LEU A 115 12.58 10.25 4.26
N ARG A 116 12.72 9.38 3.25
CA ARG A 116 12.93 9.81 1.87
C ARG A 116 11.67 10.34 1.18
N THR A 117 10.52 9.74 1.50
CA THR A 117 9.29 9.94 0.72
C THR A 117 8.49 11.15 1.19
N LEU A 118 8.46 11.39 2.50
CA LEU A 118 7.66 12.45 3.11
C LEU A 118 7.99 13.85 2.60
N PRO A 119 9.27 14.26 2.42
CA PRO A 119 9.58 15.58 1.85
C PRO A 119 8.97 15.77 0.45
N VAL A 120 9.10 14.76 -0.42
CA VAL A 120 8.56 14.78 -1.79
C VAL A 120 7.02 14.77 -1.77
N ALA A 121 6.41 13.98 -0.86
CA ALA A 121 4.96 13.93 -0.73
C ALA A 121 4.36 15.26 -0.26
N LEU A 122 5.06 15.98 0.63
CA LEU A 122 4.66 17.32 1.08
C LEU A 122 4.80 18.35 -0.04
N GLU A 123 5.90 18.34 -0.80
CA GLU A 123 6.06 19.20 -1.97
C GLU A 123 4.94 18.95 -3.00
N ILE A 124 4.64 17.69 -3.29
CA ILE A 124 3.51 17.32 -4.16
C ILE A 124 2.20 17.86 -3.60
N ALA A 125 1.93 17.71 -2.30
CA ALA A 125 0.71 18.21 -1.68
C ALA A 125 0.59 19.74 -1.82
N GLU A 126 1.68 20.48 -1.66
CA GLU A 126 1.72 21.93 -1.87
C GLU A 126 1.48 22.31 -3.34
N ARG A 127 2.06 21.58 -4.29
CA ARG A 127 1.79 21.77 -5.73
C ARG A 127 0.33 21.50 -6.08
N ILE A 128 -0.26 20.44 -5.52
CA ILE A 128 -1.69 20.13 -5.71
C ILE A 128 -2.55 21.27 -5.19
N ALA A 129 -2.27 21.77 -3.97
CA ALA A 129 -3.00 22.90 -3.40
C ALA A 129 -2.91 24.16 -4.28
N ALA A 130 -1.79 24.37 -4.98
CA ALA A 130 -1.58 25.52 -5.85
C ALA A 130 -2.21 25.38 -7.25
N VAL A 131 -2.18 24.18 -7.84
CA VAL A 131 -2.48 23.94 -9.27
C VAL A 131 -3.82 23.24 -9.49
N ALA A 132 -4.26 22.41 -8.54
CA ALA A 132 -5.47 21.61 -8.61
C ALA A 132 -6.17 21.52 -7.23
N PRO A 133 -6.58 22.67 -6.64
CA PRO A 133 -7.02 22.74 -5.25
C PRO A 133 -8.27 21.90 -4.94
N ASP A 134 -9.12 21.66 -5.94
CA ASP A 134 -10.37 20.92 -5.81
C ASP A 134 -10.23 19.40 -6.03
N ALA A 135 -9.05 18.95 -6.45
CA ALA A 135 -8.80 17.55 -6.76
C ALA A 135 -8.83 16.67 -5.51
N TRP A 136 -9.36 15.46 -5.66
CA TRP A 136 -9.24 14.40 -4.66
C TRP A 136 -7.90 13.67 -4.84
N VAL A 137 -7.20 13.44 -3.75
CA VAL A 137 -5.95 12.66 -3.76
C VAL A 137 -6.20 11.27 -3.21
N ILE A 138 -6.02 10.25 -4.04
CA ILE A 138 -6.05 8.85 -3.63
C ILE A 138 -4.60 8.36 -3.50
N ASN A 139 -4.15 8.19 -2.26
CA ASN A 139 -2.76 7.87 -1.95
C ASN A 139 -2.53 6.35 -1.84
N PHE A 140 -1.62 5.84 -2.68
CA PHE A 140 -1.08 4.47 -2.71
C PHE A 140 0.39 4.45 -2.33
N THR A 141 1.02 5.62 -2.20
CA THR A 141 2.41 5.72 -1.86
C THR A 141 2.60 5.29 -0.42
N ASN A 142 3.27 4.15 -0.28
CA ASN A 142 3.72 3.67 1.01
C ASN A 142 4.85 4.55 1.59
N PRO A 143 5.04 4.57 2.91
CA PRO A 143 4.15 4.00 3.94
C PRO A 143 2.82 4.78 4.03
N ALA A 144 1.69 4.13 3.69
CA ALA A 144 0.51 4.87 3.23
C ALA A 144 -0.15 5.67 4.35
N GLY A 145 -0.21 5.14 5.58
CA GLY A 145 -0.75 5.87 6.73
C GLY A 145 0.01 7.17 7.00
N MET A 146 1.35 7.09 7.05
CA MET A 146 2.23 8.22 7.33
C MET A 146 2.24 9.27 6.21
N VAL A 147 2.29 8.84 4.95
CA VAL A 147 2.23 9.74 3.78
C VAL A 147 0.88 10.45 3.71
N THR A 148 -0.22 9.71 3.94
CA THR A 148 -1.57 10.28 4.00
C THR A 148 -1.65 11.32 5.12
N GLU A 149 -1.17 11.00 6.33
CA GLU A 149 -1.19 11.93 7.47
C GLU A 149 -0.40 13.21 7.18
N ALA A 150 0.74 13.10 6.49
CA ALA A 150 1.52 14.27 6.08
C ALA A 150 0.80 15.13 5.03
N MET A 151 0.28 14.52 3.97
CA MET A 151 -0.43 15.24 2.90
C MET A 151 -1.73 15.89 3.39
N GLN A 152 -2.44 15.26 4.34
CA GLN A 152 -3.66 15.82 4.95
C GLN A 152 -3.41 17.12 5.74
N ARG A 153 -2.16 17.42 6.14
CA ARG A 153 -1.82 18.72 6.75
C ARG A 153 -1.93 19.88 5.77
N VAL A 154 -1.81 19.61 4.48
CA VAL A 154 -1.88 20.60 3.39
C VAL A 154 -3.24 20.57 2.72
N LEU A 155 -3.72 19.38 2.37
CA LEU A 155 -4.90 19.19 1.52
C LEU A 155 -6.19 18.83 2.29
N GLY A 156 -6.09 18.64 3.61
CA GLY A 156 -7.22 18.27 4.46
C GLY A 156 -7.82 16.91 4.09
N ASP A 157 -9.13 16.77 4.28
CA ASP A 157 -9.84 15.50 4.13
C ASP A 157 -10.00 15.03 2.65
N ARG A 158 -9.49 15.81 1.68
CA ARG A 158 -9.43 15.40 0.27
C ARG A 158 -8.35 14.36 -0.04
N VAL A 159 -7.48 14.05 0.92
CA VAL A 159 -6.50 12.96 0.80
C VAL A 159 -7.04 11.72 1.48
N ILE A 160 -7.23 10.65 0.71
CA ILE A 160 -7.66 9.33 1.18
C ILE A 160 -6.55 8.34 0.86
N GLY A 161 -5.99 7.70 1.87
CA GLY A 161 -5.02 6.63 1.66
C GLY A 161 -5.73 5.29 1.47
N ILE A 162 -5.19 4.42 0.63
CA ILE A 162 -5.77 3.09 0.41
C ILE A 162 -4.73 1.98 0.47
N CYS A 163 -5.20 0.79 0.85
CA CYS A 163 -4.42 -0.43 0.92
C CYS A 163 -5.30 -1.60 0.51
N ASP A 164 -4.69 -2.58 -0.15
CA ASP A 164 -5.33 -3.80 -0.63
C ASP A 164 -5.40 -4.90 0.42
N SER A 165 -4.43 -4.95 1.32
CA SER A 165 -4.26 -6.01 2.32
C SER A 165 -5.52 -6.27 3.18
N PRO A 166 -6.18 -5.25 3.78
CA PRO A 166 -7.38 -5.48 4.58
C PRO A 166 -8.54 -6.08 3.78
N VAL A 167 -8.68 -5.67 2.51
CA VAL A 167 -9.73 -6.17 1.62
C VAL A 167 -9.48 -7.62 1.25
N GLY A 168 -8.23 -8.01 1.03
CA GLY A 168 -7.81 -9.40 0.83
C GLY A 168 -8.19 -10.28 2.03
N LEU A 169 -7.78 -9.87 3.23
CA LEU A 169 -8.13 -10.53 4.50
C LEU A 169 -9.65 -10.73 4.65
N CYS A 170 -10.43 -9.66 4.52
CA CYS A 170 -11.88 -9.71 4.69
C CYS A 170 -12.55 -10.67 3.71
N ARG A 171 -12.13 -10.66 2.44
CA ARG A 171 -12.67 -11.55 1.40
C ARG A 171 -12.34 -13.01 1.67
N ARG A 172 -11.10 -13.32 2.07
CA ARG A 172 -10.70 -14.69 2.42
C ARG A 172 -11.48 -15.20 3.61
N ALA A 173 -11.61 -14.41 4.67
CA ALA A 173 -12.37 -14.78 5.87
C ALA A 173 -13.86 -15.04 5.56
N ALA A 174 -14.51 -14.17 4.76
CA ALA A 174 -15.91 -14.37 4.38
C ALA A 174 -16.11 -15.64 3.52
N ARG A 175 -15.19 -15.90 2.57
CA ARG A 175 -15.22 -17.12 1.74
C ARG A 175 -15.00 -18.39 2.56
N ALA A 176 -14.09 -18.36 3.54
CA ALA A 176 -13.87 -19.49 4.46
C ALA A 176 -15.13 -19.82 5.29
N LEU A 177 -15.97 -18.82 5.55
CA LEU A 177 -17.30 -18.97 6.19
C LEU A 177 -18.42 -19.39 5.21
N GLY A 178 -18.11 -19.60 3.94
CA GLY A 178 -19.08 -19.85 2.87
C GLY A 178 -19.97 -18.66 2.54
N ALA A 179 -19.58 -17.44 2.93
CA ALA A 179 -20.34 -16.21 2.69
C ALA A 179 -19.86 -15.46 1.46
N ASP A 180 -20.75 -14.69 0.84
CA ASP A 180 -20.40 -13.74 -0.22
C ASP A 180 -19.73 -12.50 0.40
N PRO A 181 -18.46 -12.19 0.06
CA PRO A 181 -17.78 -11.02 0.59
C PRO A 181 -18.47 -9.68 0.29
N GLY A 182 -19.25 -9.60 -0.79
CA GLY A 182 -20.00 -8.40 -1.18
C GLY A 182 -21.26 -8.15 -0.36
N ARG A 183 -21.73 -9.16 0.41
CA ARG A 183 -22.89 -9.07 1.30
C ARG A 183 -22.52 -9.02 2.78
N ALA A 184 -21.23 -9.15 3.10
CA ALA A 184 -20.73 -9.08 4.46
C ALA A 184 -20.29 -7.65 4.82
N SER A 185 -20.43 -7.29 6.09
CA SER A 185 -19.76 -6.14 6.69
C SER A 185 -18.70 -6.60 7.69
N TYR A 186 -17.70 -5.77 7.90
CA TYR A 186 -16.48 -6.16 8.62
C TYR A 186 -16.20 -5.17 9.74
N ASP A 187 -15.91 -5.69 10.93
CA ASP A 187 -15.32 -4.91 12.01
C ASP A 187 -13.79 -5.01 11.87
N TYR A 188 -13.19 -4.07 11.15
CA TYR A 188 -11.74 -3.95 11.00
C TYR A 188 -11.26 -2.68 11.68
N VAL A 189 -10.16 -2.75 12.40
CA VAL A 189 -9.55 -1.59 13.05
C VAL A 189 -8.03 -1.68 13.01
N GLY A 190 -7.37 -0.56 12.71
CA GLY A 190 -5.92 -0.54 12.60
C GLY A 190 -5.33 0.81 12.21
N LEU A 191 -4.02 0.80 12.01
CA LEU A 191 -3.31 1.72 11.13
C LEU A 191 -2.98 0.95 9.83
N ASN A 192 -2.50 1.64 8.81
CA ASN A 192 -2.03 0.97 7.60
C ASN A 192 -0.96 -0.08 7.93
N HIS A 193 -1.13 -1.30 7.39
CA HIS A 193 -0.25 -2.47 7.66
C HIS A 193 -0.16 -2.87 9.14
N LEU A 194 -1.10 -2.42 9.97
CA LEU A 194 -1.19 -2.71 11.39
C LEU A 194 -2.66 -2.74 11.84
N GLY A 195 -3.40 -3.79 11.48
CA GLY A 195 -4.81 -3.89 11.82
C GLY A 195 -5.32 -5.31 12.04
N TRP A 196 -6.54 -5.39 12.55
CA TRP A 196 -7.21 -6.63 12.95
C TRP A 196 -8.66 -6.64 12.46
N LEU A 197 -9.06 -7.74 11.84
CA LEU A 197 -10.45 -8.10 11.59
C LEU A 197 -11.01 -8.81 12.83
N ARG A 198 -11.98 -8.17 13.47
CA ARG A 198 -12.56 -8.57 14.76
C ARG A 198 -13.99 -9.08 14.67
N GLY A 199 -14.63 -8.93 13.51
CA GLY A 199 -15.98 -9.42 13.26
C GLY A 199 -16.27 -9.53 11.76
N VAL A 200 -17.03 -10.57 11.39
CA VAL A 200 -17.51 -10.79 10.02
C VAL A 200 -19.03 -10.94 10.09
N ILE A 201 -19.73 -9.86 9.77
CA ILE A 201 -21.17 -9.76 9.93
C ILE A 201 -21.85 -10.16 8.62
N VAL A 202 -22.63 -11.24 8.68
CA VAL A 202 -23.40 -11.77 7.55
C VAL A 202 -24.86 -11.86 7.98
N ASP A 203 -25.77 -11.26 7.19
CA ASP A 203 -27.20 -11.21 7.48
C ASP A 203 -27.52 -10.76 8.93
N GLY A 204 -26.73 -9.78 9.43
CA GLY A 204 -26.89 -9.18 10.75
C GLY A 204 -26.26 -9.96 11.92
N ARG A 205 -25.58 -11.07 11.67
CA ARG A 205 -24.91 -11.90 12.70
C ARG A 205 -23.40 -11.91 12.50
N ASP A 206 -22.65 -11.68 13.58
CA ASP A 206 -21.20 -11.92 13.55
C ASP A 206 -20.90 -13.42 13.52
N ARG A 207 -20.20 -13.85 12.48
CA ARG A 207 -19.82 -15.24 12.21
C ARG A 207 -18.33 -15.49 12.42
N LEU A 208 -17.53 -14.50 12.83
CA LEU A 208 -16.12 -14.74 13.14
C LEU A 208 -15.92 -15.85 14.20
N PRO A 209 -16.75 -15.96 15.27
CA PRO A 209 -16.63 -17.05 16.23
C PRO A 209 -16.79 -18.45 15.61
N GLU A 210 -17.59 -18.58 14.55
CA GLU A 210 -17.77 -19.85 13.83
C GLU A 210 -16.49 -20.25 13.09
N LEU A 211 -15.85 -19.27 12.43
CA LEU A 211 -14.55 -19.47 11.78
C LEU A 211 -13.46 -19.84 12.79
N MET A 212 -13.44 -19.18 13.95
CA MET A 212 -12.47 -19.47 15.02
C MET A 212 -12.63 -20.89 15.59
N ALA A 213 -13.85 -21.42 15.63
CA ALA A 213 -14.12 -22.78 16.13
C ALA A 213 -13.70 -23.88 15.14
N ASP A 214 -13.66 -23.61 13.84
CA ASP A 214 -13.31 -24.57 12.80
C ASP A 214 -11.85 -24.43 12.36
N THR A 215 -10.97 -25.32 12.85
CA THR A 215 -9.55 -25.32 12.47
C THR A 215 -9.35 -25.48 10.96
N ALA A 216 -10.13 -26.34 10.30
CA ALA A 216 -9.94 -26.62 8.89
C ALA A 216 -10.31 -25.41 8.03
N ALA A 217 -11.41 -24.74 8.36
CA ALA A 217 -11.78 -23.48 7.70
C ALA A 217 -10.76 -22.38 8.02
N LEU A 218 -10.33 -22.25 9.27
CA LEU A 218 -9.39 -21.22 9.68
C LEU A 218 -8.04 -21.34 8.97
N GLU A 219 -7.50 -22.56 8.83
CA GLU A 219 -6.21 -22.84 8.19
C GLU A 219 -6.29 -23.01 6.66
N SER A 220 -7.49 -22.87 6.08
CA SER A 220 -7.68 -23.00 4.62
C SER A 220 -7.09 -21.84 3.82
N PHE A 221 -6.87 -20.68 4.44
CA PHE A 221 -6.47 -19.44 3.78
C PHE A 221 -5.21 -18.81 4.41
N GLU A 222 -4.70 -17.75 3.77
CA GLU A 222 -3.39 -17.12 4.07
C GLU A 222 -3.14 -16.84 5.55
N GLU A 223 -4.05 -16.17 6.26
CA GLU A 223 -3.84 -15.81 7.66
C GLU A 223 -3.83 -17.02 8.59
N GLY A 224 -4.67 -18.02 8.34
CA GLY A 224 -4.61 -19.28 9.08
C GLY A 224 -3.28 -19.99 8.94
N LYS A 225 -2.76 -20.05 7.72
CA LYS A 225 -1.46 -20.66 7.41
C LYS A 225 -0.29 -19.86 8.00
N LEU A 226 -0.41 -18.54 8.02
CA LEU A 226 0.64 -17.62 8.46
C LEU A 226 0.76 -17.52 9.99
N PHE A 227 -0.39 -17.45 10.68
CA PHE A 227 -0.43 -17.21 12.13
C PHE A 227 -0.70 -18.49 12.94
N GLY A 228 -1.33 -19.50 12.34
CA GLY A 228 -1.75 -20.74 13.00
C GLY A 228 -3.01 -20.59 13.86
N ALA A 229 -3.88 -21.60 13.85
CA ALA A 229 -5.14 -21.55 14.59
C ALA A 229 -5.01 -21.27 16.10
N PRO A 230 -4.01 -21.80 16.84
CA PRO A 230 -3.87 -21.52 18.28
C PRO A 230 -3.68 -20.03 18.59
N TRP A 231 -2.87 -19.33 17.79
CA TRP A 231 -2.60 -17.91 18.01
C TRP A 231 -3.81 -17.04 17.64
N LEU A 232 -4.46 -17.33 16.51
CA LEU A 232 -5.67 -16.61 16.07
C LEU A 232 -6.81 -16.72 17.11
N ARG A 233 -6.97 -17.89 17.74
CA ARG A 233 -7.94 -18.09 18.83
C ARG A 233 -7.56 -17.33 20.10
N ALA A 234 -6.27 -17.28 20.44
CA ALA A 234 -5.80 -16.54 21.61
C ALA A 234 -5.99 -15.03 21.44
N LEU A 235 -5.80 -14.52 20.21
CA LEU A 235 -6.09 -13.13 19.85
C LEU A 235 -7.58 -12.82 19.80
N GLY A 236 -8.41 -13.79 19.42
CA GLY A 236 -9.84 -13.57 19.15
C GLY A 236 -10.11 -12.70 17.92
N ALA A 237 -9.12 -12.53 17.04
CA ALA A 237 -9.19 -11.70 15.84
C ALA A 237 -8.27 -12.26 14.75
N LEU A 238 -8.54 -11.90 13.49
CA LEU A 238 -7.65 -12.18 12.36
C LEU A 238 -6.77 -10.96 12.10
N PRO A 239 -5.46 -11.04 12.35
CA PRO A 239 -4.56 -9.92 12.10
C PRO A 239 -4.28 -9.78 10.60
N ASN A 240 -4.03 -8.54 10.17
CA ASN A 240 -3.48 -8.25 8.85
C ASN A 240 -2.12 -8.97 8.68
N GLU A 241 -1.78 -9.41 7.45
CA GLU A 241 -0.61 -10.23 7.18
C GLU A 241 0.71 -9.58 7.60
N TYR A 242 0.79 -8.25 7.60
CA TYR A 242 1.97 -7.52 8.06
C TYR A 242 2.26 -7.70 9.54
N LEU A 243 1.28 -8.11 10.36
CA LEU A 243 1.51 -8.45 11.76
C LEU A 243 2.35 -9.70 11.97
N HIS A 244 2.56 -10.51 10.92
CA HIS A 244 3.50 -11.62 10.98
C HIS A 244 4.91 -11.13 11.35
N TYR A 245 5.33 -9.98 10.81
CA TYR A 245 6.62 -9.38 11.13
C TYR A 245 6.75 -8.91 12.60
N TYR A 246 5.63 -8.74 13.30
CA TYR A 246 5.60 -8.35 14.71
C TYR A 246 5.49 -9.56 15.63
N TYR A 247 4.60 -10.50 15.31
CA TYR A 247 4.34 -11.67 16.15
C TYR A 247 5.37 -12.79 15.97
N PHE A 248 5.97 -12.91 14.79
CA PHE A 248 6.97 -13.93 14.43
C PHE A 248 8.26 -13.26 13.94
N ASN A 249 8.64 -12.15 14.57
CA ASN A 249 9.73 -11.30 14.11
C ASN A 249 11.06 -12.06 13.97
N ARG A 250 11.42 -12.86 14.96
CA ARG A 250 12.67 -13.62 14.99
C ARG A 250 12.74 -14.60 13.81
N GLU A 251 11.65 -15.32 13.58
CA GLU A 251 11.50 -16.29 12.51
C GLU A 251 11.57 -15.60 11.14
N ALA A 252 10.86 -14.48 10.97
CA ALA A 252 10.89 -13.67 9.75
C ALA A 252 12.29 -13.11 9.45
N VAL A 253 12.99 -12.53 10.44
CA VAL A 253 14.36 -12.01 10.26
C VAL A 253 15.31 -13.15 9.89
N SER A 254 15.20 -14.31 10.54
CA SER A 254 16.02 -15.48 10.20
C SER A 254 15.81 -15.93 8.76
N ALA A 255 14.56 -16.05 8.32
CA ALA A 255 14.22 -16.47 6.95
C ALA A 255 14.77 -15.47 5.91
N ILE A 256 14.59 -14.16 6.14
CA ILE A 256 15.09 -13.11 5.23
C ILE A 256 16.62 -13.14 5.13
N ARG A 257 17.33 -13.39 6.24
CA ARG A 257 18.81 -13.47 6.24
C ARG A 257 19.34 -14.69 5.52
N GLN A 258 18.57 -15.77 5.45
CA GLN A 258 18.94 -17.01 4.75
C GLN A 258 18.61 -16.94 3.26
N ALA A 259 17.70 -16.05 2.85
CA ALA A 259 17.36 -15.85 1.45
C ALA A 259 18.55 -15.30 0.65
N PRO A 260 18.71 -15.71 -0.63
CA PRO A 260 19.84 -15.27 -1.47
C PRO A 260 19.81 -13.76 -1.76
N ALA A 261 18.63 -13.18 -1.80
CA ALA A 261 18.40 -11.76 -2.04
C ALA A 261 17.22 -11.26 -1.21
N THR A 262 17.26 -9.99 -0.88
CA THR A 262 16.10 -9.29 -0.31
C THR A 262 15.02 -9.09 -1.38
N ARG A 263 13.78 -8.81 -0.95
CA ARG A 263 12.66 -8.63 -1.88
C ARG A 263 12.89 -7.44 -2.83
N GLY A 264 13.48 -6.36 -2.33
CA GLY A 264 13.84 -5.18 -3.09
C GLY A 264 14.87 -5.46 -4.17
N GLU A 265 15.88 -6.29 -3.89
CA GLU A 265 16.88 -6.70 -4.88
C GLU A 265 16.26 -7.59 -5.96
N PHE A 266 15.49 -8.60 -5.57
CA PHE A 266 14.78 -9.46 -6.53
C PHE A 266 13.91 -8.63 -7.47
N LEU A 267 13.08 -7.73 -6.92
CA LEU A 267 12.19 -6.90 -7.72
C LEU A 267 12.97 -5.92 -8.61
N ARG A 268 14.07 -5.35 -8.11
CA ARG A 268 14.92 -4.44 -8.88
C ARG A 268 15.42 -5.14 -10.14
N ASP A 269 15.98 -6.34 -9.97
CA ASP A 269 16.60 -7.07 -11.08
C ASP A 269 15.54 -7.58 -12.06
N GLN A 270 14.42 -8.12 -11.56
CA GLN A 270 13.27 -8.54 -12.36
C GLN A 270 12.70 -7.39 -13.21
N GLN A 271 12.35 -6.26 -12.58
CA GLN A 271 11.69 -5.15 -13.28
C GLN A 271 12.65 -4.37 -14.18
N ALA A 272 13.94 -4.31 -13.85
CA ALA A 272 14.93 -3.72 -14.75
C ALA A 272 14.97 -4.47 -16.09
N GLY A 273 14.85 -5.80 -16.06
CA GLY A 273 14.73 -6.62 -17.27
C GLY A 273 13.53 -6.22 -18.13
N PHE A 274 12.35 -6.08 -17.52
CA PHE A 274 11.14 -5.61 -18.23
C PHE A 274 11.35 -4.27 -18.92
N TYR A 275 11.80 -3.23 -18.20
CA TYR A 275 11.92 -1.89 -18.79
C TYR A 275 12.99 -1.84 -19.88
N ALA A 276 14.08 -2.61 -19.75
CA ALA A 276 15.12 -2.70 -20.78
C ALA A 276 14.60 -3.39 -22.05
N GLU A 277 13.87 -4.49 -21.90
CA GLU A 277 13.30 -5.25 -23.03
C GLU A 277 12.19 -4.45 -23.74
N ALA A 278 11.33 -3.76 -22.97
CA ALA A 278 10.30 -2.86 -23.51
C ALA A 278 10.93 -1.67 -24.29
N ALA A 279 12.01 -1.09 -23.77
CA ALA A 279 12.72 -0.01 -24.46
C ALA A 279 13.36 -0.48 -25.78
N ALA A 280 13.92 -1.69 -25.81
CA ALA A 280 14.49 -2.27 -27.03
C ALA A 280 13.41 -2.54 -28.09
N ALA A 281 12.26 -3.09 -27.69
CA ALA A 281 11.13 -3.37 -28.59
C ALA A 281 10.57 -2.11 -29.26
N GLY A 282 10.52 -0.98 -28.56
CA GLY A 282 10.06 0.31 -29.11
C GLY A 282 10.97 0.93 -30.18
N THR A 283 12.21 0.45 -30.34
CA THR A 283 13.18 0.94 -31.33
C THR A 283 13.28 0.09 -32.60
N ALA A 284 12.67 -1.09 -32.62
CA ALA A 284 12.77 -2.02 -33.73
C ALA A 284 11.52 -1.95 -34.62
N GLU A 285 11.64 -1.36 -35.82
CA GLU A 285 10.63 -1.47 -36.86
C GLU A 285 10.45 -2.96 -37.26
N GLY A 286 9.30 -3.55 -36.91
CA GLY A 286 8.91 -4.89 -37.37
C GLY A 286 9.35 -6.08 -36.51
N ALA A 287 9.65 -5.91 -35.22
CA ALA A 287 9.98 -7.04 -34.36
C ALA A 287 8.77 -7.97 -34.14
N ALA A 288 8.87 -9.20 -34.65
CA ALA A 288 7.97 -10.33 -34.39
C ALA A 288 8.12 -10.89 -32.95
N GLY A 289 8.21 -10.00 -31.96
CA GLY A 289 8.28 -10.32 -30.53
C GLY A 289 6.92 -10.24 -29.85
N ALA A 290 6.83 -10.79 -28.63
CA ALA A 290 5.69 -10.62 -27.74
C ALA A 290 5.39 -9.12 -27.54
N GLY A 291 4.11 -8.74 -27.57
CA GLY A 291 3.68 -7.35 -27.34
C GLY A 291 4.07 -6.86 -25.94
N ALA A 292 4.12 -5.54 -25.75
CA ALA A 292 4.49 -4.93 -24.46
C ALA A 292 3.58 -5.44 -23.33
N LEU A 293 2.29 -5.68 -23.62
CA LEU A 293 1.31 -6.23 -22.69
C LEU A 293 1.63 -7.67 -22.27
N GLU A 294 2.00 -8.53 -23.21
CA GLU A 294 2.33 -9.93 -22.92
C GLU A 294 3.60 -10.01 -22.05
N LEU A 295 4.61 -9.21 -22.41
CA LEU A 295 5.83 -9.09 -21.64
C LEU A 295 5.53 -8.62 -20.20
N TRP A 296 4.72 -7.57 -20.04
CA TRP A 296 4.32 -7.05 -18.74
C TRP A 296 3.53 -8.09 -17.92
N GLU A 297 2.59 -8.82 -18.53
CA GLU A 297 1.80 -9.85 -17.84
C GLU A 297 2.66 -10.98 -17.30
N ARG A 298 3.60 -11.46 -18.10
CA ARG A 298 4.56 -12.50 -17.69
C ARG A 298 5.34 -12.05 -16.45
N THR A 299 5.92 -10.85 -16.49
CA THR A 299 6.69 -10.31 -15.37
C THR A 299 5.81 -10.03 -14.15
N ARG A 300 4.57 -9.57 -14.33
CA ARG A 300 3.61 -9.38 -13.24
C ARG A 300 3.26 -10.68 -12.53
N MET A 301 2.97 -11.74 -13.26
CA MET A 301 2.60 -13.04 -12.67
C MET A 301 3.73 -13.60 -11.80
N GLU A 302 4.98 -13.50 -12.28
CA GLU A 302 6.15 -13.88 -11.49
C GLU A 302 6.30 -13.02 -10.21
N ARG A 303 6.03 -11.71 -10.32
CA ARG A 303 6.04 -10.79 -9.18
C ARG A 303 5.02 -11.20 -8.11
N GLU A 304 3.77 -11.50 -8.50
CA GLU A 304 2.71 -11.84 -7.55
C GLU A 304 2.90 -13.22 -6.90
N ALA A 305 3.43 -14.20 -7.65
CA ALA A 305 3.75 -15.53 -7.12
C ALA A 305 4.81 -15.50 -5.99
N THR A 306 5.68 -14.48 -6.01
CA THR A 306 6.81 -14.34 -5.08
C THR A 306 6.59 -13.30 -3.97
N TYR A 307 5.41 -12.67 -3.89
CA TYR A 307 5.06 -11.74 -2.79
C TYR A 307 5.09 -12.48 -1.45
N MET A 308 5.65 -11.92 -0.36
CA MET A 308 5.70 -12.54 0.99
C MET A 308 6.28 -13.97 1.05
N ALA A 309 7.16 -14.34 0.10
CA ALA A 309 7.72 -15.70 0.02
C ALA A 309 8.52 -16.07 1.27
N GLU A 310 9.23 -15.12 1.86
CA GLU A 310 10.00 -15.30 3.09
C GLU A 310 9.11 -15.62 4.30
N SER A 311 7.94 -14.98 4.38
CA SER A 311 6.98 -15.23 5.45
C SER A 311 6.33 -16.60 5.27
N ARG A 312 6.05 -16.99 4.03
CA ARG A 312 5.57 -18.35 3.72
C ARG A 312 6.59 -19.42 4.07
N GLU A 313 7.85 -19.21 3.71
CA GLU A 313 8.95 -20.11 4.07
C GLU A 313 9.06 -20.26 5.60
N ALA A 314 9.00 -19.15 6.34
CA ALA A 314 8.98 -19.15 7.81
C ALA A 314 7.77 -19.90 8.41
N SER A 315 6.65 -19.95 7.69
CA SER A 315 5.40 -20.61 8.08
C SER A 315 5.17 -21.98 7.43
N GLY A 316 6.22 -22.65 6.95
CA GLY A 316 6.14 -24.03 6.45
C GLY A 316 6.02 -24.21 4.93
N GLY A 317 6.36 -23.19 4.14
CA GLY A 317 6.69 -23.34 2.71
C GLY A 317 5.51 -23.62 1.77
N TRP A 318 4.37 -22.96 1.99
CA TRP A 318 3.16 -23.13 1.17
C TRP A 318 3.12 -22.19 -0.06
N GLN A 319 2.23 -22.47 -1.02
CA GLN A 319 2.03 -21.67 -2.25
C GLN A 319 0.75 -20.83 -2.17
N ARG A 320 0.80 -19.64 -2.77
CA ARG A 320 -0.34 -18.70 -2.80
C ARG A 320 -1.43 -19.21 -3.76
N ASP A 321 -2.69 -19.04 -3.36
CA ASP A 321 -3.82 -19.47 -4.18
C ASP A 321 -3.96 -18.62 -5.45
N SER A 322 -4.37 -19.24 -6.56
CA SER A 322 -4.45 -18.57 -7.87
C SER A 322 -5.37 -17.36 -7.89
N CYS A 323 -6.46 -17.39 -7.12
CA CYS A 323 -7.40 -16.28 -7.03
C CYS A 323 -6.81 -15.02 -6.36
N ASP A 324 -5.71 -15.15 -5.62
CA ASP A 324 -4.96 -14.05 -5.03
C ASP A 324 -3.86 -13.51 -5.98
N LEU A 325 -3.62 -14.17 -7.12
CA LEU A 325 -2.66 -13.76 -8.16
C LEU A 325 -3.30 -12.86 -9.25
N ASP A 326 -4.62 -12.91 -9.40
CA ASP A 326 -5.37 -12.24 -10.47
C ASP A 326 -5.49 -10.71 -10.31
N GLY A 327 -5.08 -10.16 -9.17
CA GLY A 327 -4.98 -8.72 -8.98
C GLY A 327 -5.03 -8.31 -7.52
N GLY A 328 -4.09 -7.45 -7.13
CA GLY A 328 -3.95 -6.98 -5.76
C GLY A 328 -5.06 -6.05 -5.28
N GLY A 329 -6.30 -6.12 -5.78
CA GLY A 329 -7.47 -5.42 -5.23
C GLY A 329 -7.50 -3.88 -5.22
N TYR A 330 -6.36 -3.19 -5.31
CA TYR A 330 -6.20 -1.75 -5.18
C TYR A 330 -6.88 -0.99 -6.31
N ASP A 331 -6.84 -1.52 -7.53
CA ASP A 331 -7.51 -0.98 -8.73
C ASP A 331 -9.03 -0.96 -8.55
N ARG A 332 -9.59 -1.94 -7.83
CA ARG A 332 -11.01 -1.98 -7.51
C ARG A 332 -11.40 -0.98 -6.43
N ILE A 333 -10.56 -0.80 -5.41
CA ILE A 333 -10.78 0.21 -4.36
C ILE A 333 -10.69 1.62 -4.97
N ALA A 334 -9.66 1.87 -5.78
CA ALA A 334 -9.45 3.07 -6.56
C ALA A 334 -10.71 3.46 -7.34
N LEU A 335 -11.21 2.54 -8.17
CA LEU A 335 -12.38 2.78 -8.98
C LEU A 335 -13.65 2.96 -8.14
N ALA A 336 -13.82 2.18 -7.07
CA ALA A 336 -14.96 2.32 -6.17
C ALA A 336 -15.02 3.70 -5.51
N ILE A 337 -13.87 4.26 -5.10
CA ILE A 337 -13.81 5.62 -4.56
C ILE A 337 -14.14 6.65 -5.63
N MET A 338 -13.59 6.51 -6.83
CA MET A 338 -13.92 7.43 -7.94
C MET A 338 -15.41 7.43 -8.24
N ARG A 339 -16.05 6.26 -8.32
CA ARG A 339 -17.49 6.14 -8.56
C ARG A 339 -18.31 6.73 -7.41
N ALA A 340 -17.92 6.46 -6.16
CA ALA A 340 -18.60 7.02 -5.00
C ALA A 340 -18.54 8.55 -4.98
N ILE A 341 -17.38 9.13 -5.29
CA ILE A 341 -17.19 10.58 -5.26
C ILE A 341 -17.80 11.26 -6.49
N ALA A 342 -17.56 10.72 -7.70
CA ALA A 342 -17.97 11.36 -8.95
C ALA A 342 -19.43 11.10 -9.33
N ARG A 343 -20.03 10.00 -8.86
CA ARG A 343 -21.38 9.56 -9.25
C ARG A 343 -22.33 9.32 -8.07
N ASP A 344 -21.89 9.59 -6.84
CA ASP A 344 -22.62 9.26 -5.60
C ASP A 344 -23.00 7.76 -5.48
N GLU A 345 -22.23 6.88 -6.14
CA GLU A 345 -22.38 5.43 -6.01
C GLU A 345 -21.84 4.96 -4.66
N ARG A 346 -22.66 5.06 -3.62
CA ARG A 346 -22.26 4.83 -2.24
C ARG A 346 -21.61 3.47 -2.03
N ALA A 347 -20.48 3.47 -1.33
CA ALA A 347 -19.72 2.27 -1.00
C ALA A 347 -19.27 2.25 0.46
N THR A 348 -19.03 1.04 0.99
CA THR A 348 -18.31 0.85 2.25
C THR A 348 -16.94 0.25 1.96
N LEU A 349 -15.87 0.97 2.31
CA LEU A 349 -14.49 0.60 1.98
C LEU A 349 -13.61 0.75 3.23
N ILE A 350 -12.60 -0.11 3.39
CA ILE A 350 -11.58 0.08 4.43
C ILE A 350 -10.53 1.05 3.89
N LEU A 351 -10.38 2.21 4.53
CA LEU A 351 -9.57 3.33 4.05
C LEU A 351 -8.71 3.92 5.15
N ASN A 352 -7.62 4.58 4.75
CA ASN A 352 -6.79 5.39 5.62
C ASN A 352 -7.33 6.83 5.64
N VAL A 353 -7.96 7.20 6.75
CA VAL A 353 -8.62 8.51 6.93
C VAL A 353 -8.34 9.07 8.32
N ARG A 354 -8.62 10.36 8.50
CA ARG A 354 -8.54 11.00 9.82
C ARG A 354 -9.49 10.32 10.81
N ASN A 355 -8.96 9.97 11.98
CA ASN A 355 -9.67 9.23 13.02
C ASN A 355 -10.96 9.92 13.47
N ARG A 356 -10.90 11.23 13.74
CA ARG A 356 -11.95 12.00 14.40
C ARG A 356 -12.32 11.38 15.76
N THR A 357 -13.33 10.51 15.76
CA THR A 357 -13.77 9.76 16.95
C THR A 357 -13.97 8.27 16.67
N ALA A 358 -13.49 7.78 15.51
CA ALA A 358 -13.78 6.44 15.03
C ALA A 358 -13.10 5.36 15.88
N VAL A 359 -11.83 5.55 16.25
CA VAL A 359 -11.04 4.63 17.06
C VAL A 359 -10.79 5.26 18.43
N PRO A 360 -11.46 4.77 19.49
CA PRO A 360 -11.21 5.24 20.85
C PRO A 360 -9.75 5.01 21.27
N GLY A 361 -9.15 6.01 21.92
CA GLY A 361 -7.78 5.95 22.43
C GLY A 361 -6.71 6.54 21.50
N LEU A 362 -7.05 6.79 20.23
CA LEU A 362 -6.22 7.60 19.33
C LEU A 362 -6.78 9.02 19.26
N ASP A 363 -5.91 10.01 19.03
CA ASP A 363 -6.34 11.39 18.85
C ASP A 363 -7.11 11.60 17.54
N ALA A 364 -7.83 12.73 17.45
CA ALA A 364 -8.71 13.02 16.34
C ALA A 364 -8.00 13.17 14.99
N ASP A 365 -6.72 13.56 14.99
CA ASP A 365 -5.96 13.87 13.78
C ASP A 365 -5.12 12.70 13.28
N ALA A 366 -5.02 11.61 14.05
CA ALA A 366 -4.35 10.40 13.62
C ALA A 366 -5.01 9.83 12.36
N VAL A 367 -4.21 9.48 11.34
CA VAL A 367 -4.74 8.66 10.24
C VAL A 367 -4.85 7.20 10.70
N VAL A 368 -6.03 6.62 10.56
CA VAL A 368 -6.38 5.25 10.94
C VAL A 368 -6.92 4.49 9.73
N GLU A 369 -6.82 3.17 9.76
CA GLU A 369 -7.33 2.28 8.72
C GLU A 369 -8.59 1.56 9.22
N VAL A 370 -9.76 2.03 8.77
CA VAL A 370 -11.06 1.56 9.25
C VAL A 370 -12.10 1.52 8.12
N PRO A 371 -13.19 0.74 8.26
CA PRO A 371 -14.35 0.85 7.40
C PRO A 371 -14.90 2.27 7.35
N CYS A 372 -15.20 2.75 6.14
CA CYS A 372 -15.69 4.08 5.85
C CYS A 372 -16.90 4.01 4.92
N LEU A 373 -17.90 4.84 5.16
CA LEU A 373 -18.90 5.15 4.15
C LEU A 373 -18.31 6.19 3.19
N VAL A 374 -18.45 5.96 1.89
CA VAL A 374 -17.97 6.87 0.85
C VAL A 374 -19.15 7.28 -0.03
N ASP A 375 -19.31 8.58 -0.20
CA ASP A 375 -20.33 9.22 -1.05
C ASP A 375 -19.71 10.41 -1.80
N ALA A 376 -20.52 11.23 -2.49
CA ALA A 376 -20.05 12.42 -3.20
C ALA A 376 -19.29 13.43 -2.30
N GLY A 377 -19.47 13.36 -0.97
CA GLY A 377 -18.77 14.18 0.02
C GLY A 377 -17.45 13.58 0.53
N GLY A 378 -17.03 12.41 0.01
CA GLY A 378 -15.81 11.73 0.40
C GLY A 378 -16.01 10.67 1.49
N ALA A 379 -14.92 10.30 2.16
CA ALA A 379 -14.91 9.20 3.12
C ALA A 379 -15.25 9.65 4.55
N ARG A 380 -16.16 8.91 5.20
CA ARG A 380 -16.55 9.09 6.60
C ARG A 380 -16.27 7.80 7.37
N PRO A 381 -15.36 7.81 8.35
CA PRO A 381 -15.04 6.60 9.10
C PRO A 381 -16.23 6.15 9.94
N LEU A 382 -16.45 4.84 9.99
CA LEU A 382 -17.39 4.20 10.89
C LEU A 382 -16.75 4.05 12.27
N ALA A 383 -17.56 4.19 13.32
CA ALA A 383 -17.09 4.00 14.68
C ALA A 383 -16.66 2.55 14.92
N ALA A 384 -15.41 2.37 15.34
CA ALA A 384 -14.93 1.11 15.87
C ALA A 384 -15.40 0.95 17.32
N GLY A 385 -15.78 -0.27 17.71
CA GLY A 385 -15.96 -0.63 19.11
C GLY A 385 -14.63 -0.54 19.90
N PRO A 386 -14.66 -0.74 21.23
CA PRO A 386 -13.45 -0.73 22.06
C PRO A 386 -12.33 -1.61 21.49
N VAL A 387 -11.11 -1.10 21.45
CA VAL A 387 -9.92 -1.81 20.94
C VAL A 387 -9.22 -2.49 22.11
N ALA A 388 -8.74 -3.73 21.90
CA ALA A 388 -8.05 -4.48 22.95
C ALA A 388 -6.76 -3.74 23.41
N PRO A 389 -6.39 -3.77 24.70
CA PRO A 389 -5.26 -2.99 25.21
C PRO A 389 -3.91 -3.26 24.52
N ASP A 390 -3.64 -4.51 24.14
CA ASP A 390 -2.44 -4.92 23.41
C ASP A 390 -2.42 -4.35 21.98
N GLN A 391 -3.54 -4.39 21.28
CA GLN A 391 -3.71 -3.80 19.94
C GLN A 391 -3.55 -2.28 20.00
N LEU A 392 -4.26 -1.62 20.92
CA LEU A 392 -4.19 -0.17 21.10
C LEU A 392 -2.78 0.29 21.51
N GLY A 393 -2.12 -0.45 22.41
CA GLY A 393 -0.74 -0.15 22.82
C GLY A 393 0.24 -0.20 21.65
N LEU A 394 0.10 -1.20 20.77
CA LEU A 394 0.91 -1.30 19.56
C LEU A 394 0.60 -0.16 18.58
N MET A 395 -0.68 0.15 18.34
CA MET A 395 -1.09 1.27 17.49
C MET A 395 -0.52 2.61 17.99
N LEU A 396 -0.59 2.89 19.29
CA LEU A 396 -0.03 4.11 19.88
C LEU A 396 1.48 4.20 19.68
N THR A 397 2.18 3.08 19.84
CA THR A 397 3.64 3.00 19.63
C THR A 397 3.98 3.32 18.17
N LEU A 398 3.29 2.70 17.21
CA LEU A 398 3.55 2.93 15.79
C LEU A 398 3.13 4.33 15.33
N LYS A 399 2.02 4.88 15.85
CA LYS A 399 1.64 6.27 15.57
C LYS A 399 2.70 7.25 16.08
N ALA A 400 3.33 6.98 17.22
CA ALA A 400 4.45 7.78 17.71
C ALA A 400 5.70 7.70 16.80
N VAL A 401 5.97 6.52 16.21
CA VAL A 401 7.01 6.36 15.18
C VAL A 401 6.68 7.18 13.95
N GLU A 402 5.47 7.02 13.38
CA GLU A 402 5.03 7.74 12.18
C GLU A 402 5.18 9.25 12.34
N ARG A 403 4.73 9.79 13.46
CA ARG A 403 4.84 11.23 13.74
C ARG A 403 6.27 11.69 13.97
N ALA A 404 7.13 10.87 14.55
CA ALA A 404 8.56 11.18 14.67
C ALA A 404 9.23 11.22 13.28
N THR A 405 8.86 10.32 12.38
CA THR A 405 9.34 10.33 10.99
C THR A 405 8.84 11.56 10.23
N ILE A 406 7.56 11.93 10.37
CA ILE A 406 7.02 13.16 9.77
C ILE A 406 7.72 14.39 10.34
N ALA A 407 7.96 14.44 11.66
CA ALA A 407 8.69 15.52 12.30
C ALA A 407 10.12 15.63 11.76
N ALA A 408 10.80 14.50 11.52
CA ALA A 408 12.11 14.50 10.89
C ALA A 408 12.09 15.08 9.47
N ALA A 409 11.10 14.71 8.66
CA ALA A 409 10.94 15.18 7.29
C ALA A 409 10.55 16.67 7.19
N THR A 410 9.99 17.25 8.25
CA THR A 410 9.55 18.66 8.31
C THR A 410 10.48 19.56 9.14
N SER A 411 11.59 19.01 9.62
CA SER A 411 12.62 19.72 10.38
C SER A 411 13.93 19.75 9.61
N HIS A 412 14.93 20.47 10.14
CA HIS A 412 16.27 20.54 9.56
C HIS A 412 17.37 20.31 10.61
N GLY A 413 18.56 19.95 10.12
CA GLY A 413 19.78 19.86 10.93
C GLY A 413 19.63 18.93 12.15
N PRO A 414 20.12 19.34 13.34
CA PRO A 414 20.09 18.50 14.54
C PRO A 414 18.68 18.05 14.96
N ALA A 415 17.65 18.86 14.75
CA ALA A 415 16.28 18.53 15.11
C ALA A 415 15.72 17.40 14.22
N ALA A 416 15.97 17.45 12.91
CA ALA A 416 15.60 16.38 11.98
C ALA A 416 16.28 15.06 12.35
N ARG A 417 17.59 15.12 12.65
CA ARG A 417 18.35 13.94 13.07
C ARG A 417 17.83 13.35 14.38
N ALA A 418 17.53 14.18 15.38
CA ALA A 418 16.98 13.72 16.64
C ALA A 418 15.60 13.05 16.45
N ALA A 419 14.74 13.63 15.62
CA ALA A 419 13.42 13.06 15.31
C ALA A 419 13.52 11.73 14.55
N ALA A 420 14.42 11.62 13.56
CA ALA A 420 14.66 10.38 12.82
C ALA A 420 15.23 9.27 13.72
N LEU A 421 16.20 9.61 14.58
CA LEU A 421 16.75 8.68 15.56
C LEU A 421 15.64 8.21 16.51
N ARG A 422 14.78 9.13 16.99
CA ARG A 422 13.63 8.78 17.81
C ARG A 422 12.69 7.82 17.09
N ALA A 423 12.36 8.08 15.82
CA ALA A 423 11.49 7.22 15.04
C ALA A 423 12.02 5.78 14.95
N LEU A 424 13.31 5.61 14.66
CA LEU A 424 13.94 4.29 14.62
C LEU A 424 14.03 3.65 16.01
N ALA A 425 14.47 4.40 17.03
CA ALA A 425 14.74 3.86 18.36
C ALA A 425 13.49 3.46 19.15
N VAL A 426 12.33 4.06 18.86
CA VAL A 426 11.05 3.69 19.50
C VAL A 426 10.25 2.67 18.71
N HIS A 427 10.69 2.30 17.49
CA HIS A 427 10.02 1.27 16.72
C HIS A 427 10.19 -0.09 17.42
N PRO A 428 9.12 -0.87 17.68
CA PRO A 428 9.19 -2.07 18.52
C PRO A 428 10.04 -3.21 17.93
N LEU A 429 10.29 -3.16 16.62
CA LEU A 429 11.16 -4.11 15.90
C LEU A 429 12.63 -3.65 15.78
N VAL A 430 12.99 -2.56 16.45
CA VAL A 430 14.38 -2.11 16.59
C VAL A 430 14.75 -2.25 18.06
N ASP A 431 15.60 -3.22 18.36
CA ASP A 431 15.85 -3.72 19.71
C ASP A 431 16.90 -2.92 20.50
N SER A 432 17.52 -1.91 19.89
CA SER A 432 18.56 -1.10 20.53
C SER A 432 18.67 0.31 19.94
N VAL A 433 18.85 1.32 20.80
CA VAL A 433 19.15 2.70 20.39
C VAL A 433 20.46 2.80 19.62
N ASN A 434 21.45 1.97 19.97
CA ASN A 434 22.73 1.95 19.25
C ASN A 434 22.57 1.35 17.84
N VAL A 435 21.72 0.31 17.71
CA VAL A 435 21.33 -0.23 16.39
C VAL A 435 20.61 0.84 15.58
N ALA A 436 19.62 1.52 16.17
CA ALA A 436 18.90 2.62 15.52
C ALA A 436 19.84 3.72 14.99
N SER A 437 20.84 4.13 15.79
CA SER A 437 21.83 5.13 15.36
C SER A 437 22.67 4.64 14.19
N ARG A 438 23.18 3.41 14.24
CA ARG A 438 24.00 2.85 13.14
C ARG A 438 23.19 2.69 11.85
N ILE A 439 21.94 2.25 11.95
CA ILE A 439 21.00 2.19 10.81
C ILE A 439 20.82 3.58 10.21
N LEU A 440 20.55 4.60 11.03
CA LEU A 440 20.36 5.97 10.56
C LEU A 440 21.59 6.47 9.82
N ASP A 441 22.78 6.26 10.39
CA ASP A 441 24.05 6.69 9.81
C ASP A 441 24.37 5.96 8.50
N ALA A 442 24.19 4.64 8.48
CA ALA A 442 24.44 3.82 7.29
C ALA A 442 23.44 4.08 6.15
N SER A 443 22.21 4.49 6.47
CA SER A 443 21.17 4.75 5.47
C SER A 443 21.46 5.96 4.58
N GLY A 444 22.20 6.95 5.11
CA GLY A 444 22.38 8.26 4.47
C GLY A 444 21.08 9.07 4.32
N ALA A 445 19.98 8.68 5.00
CA ALA A 445 18.65 9.25 4.79
C ALA A 445 18.54 10.75 5.10
N LEU A 446 19.48 11.30 5.87
CA LEU A 446 19.55 12.72 6.24
C LEU A 446 20.80 13.43 5.71
N SER A 447 21.62 12.75 4.89
CA SER A 447 22.88 13.30 4.38
C SER A 447 22.70 14.19 3.15
N ALA A 448 21.46 14.43 2.73
CA ALA A 448 21.10 15.16 1.51
C ALA A 448 20.21 16.40 1.77
N SER A 449 20.16 16.92 3.00
CA SER A 449 19.45 18.17 3.33
C SER A 449 20.37 19.38 3.31
#